data_AF-A0A0M2DW75-F1
#
_entry.id   AF-A0A0M2DW75-F1
#
_cell.length_a   1.000
_cell.length_b   1.000
_cell.length_c   1.000
_cell.angle_alpha   90.00
_cell.angle_beta   90.00
_cell.angle_gamma   90.00
#
_symmetry.space_group_name_H-M   'P 1'
#
loop_
_entity.id
_entity.type
_entity.pdbx_description
1 polymer ?
#
loop_
_entity_poly.entity_id
_entity_poly.type
_entity_poly.pdbx_seq_one_letter_code
_entity_poly.pdbx_strand_id
1 'polypeptide(L)' 'MTSASTVGLPEDKAYIAHHFNCPTCCAAGRSAGKQARCAAGVQLWDAYRAVIRARIRAERAATATNSERIR' A
#
# COMPACT_ATOMS: atom_id res chain seq x y z
N MET A 1 -4.20 -11.63 -15.23
CA MET A 1 -3.79 -11.18 -13.89
C MET A 1 -3.62 -9.67 -13.93
N THR A 2 -4.59 -8.90 -13.45
CA THR A 2 -4.46 -7.44 -13.36
C THR A 2 -3.68 -7.13 -12.10
N SER A 3 -2.52 -6.47 -12.22
CA SER A 3 -1.79 -5.99 -11.04
C SER A 3 -2.69 -5.05 -10.23
N ALA A 4 -2.85 -5.33 -8.94
CA ALA A 4 -3.60 -4.51 -8.00
C ALA A 4 -2.88 -3.17 -7.81
N SER A 5 -3.15 -2.20 -8.69
CA SER A 5 -2.58 -0.86 -8.56
C SER A 5 -3.17 -0.17 -7.34
N THR A 6 -2.29 0.36 -6.50
CA THR A 6 -2.66 1.22 -5.35
C THR A 6 -2.76 2.68 -5.75
N VAL A 7 -2.36 3.00 -6.99
CA VAL A 7 -2.33 4.36 -7.52
C VAL A 7 -3.73 4.95 -7.47
N GLY A 8 -3.87 6.04 -6.71
CA GLY A 8 -5.11 6.81 -6.62
C GLY A 8 -5.87 6.65 -5.30
N LEU A 9 -5.48 5.71 -4.44
CA LEU A 9 -6.06 5.58 -3.10
C LEU A 9 -5.64 6.78 -2.21
N PRO A 10 -6.52 7.27 -1.32
CA PRO A 10 -6.20 8.41 -0.48
C PRO A 10 -4.98 8.16 0.43
N GLU A 11 -4.80 6.93 0.91
CA GLU A 11 -3.66 6.53 1.73
C GLU A 11 -2.35 6.45 0.94
N ASP A 12 -2.42 6.03 -0.33
CA ASP A 12 -1.29 6.06 -1.26
C ASP A 12 -0.85 7.50 -1.52
N LYS A 13 -1.79 8.40 -1.83
CA LYS A 13 -1.52 9.83 -2.02
C LYS A 13 -0.92 10.49 -0.79
N ALA A 14 -1.50 10.24 0.39
CA ALA A 14 -1.02 10.81 1.64
C ALA A 14 0.40 10.33 1.99
N TYR A 15 0.66 9.02 1.82
CA TYR A 15 1.97 8.46 2.03
C TYR A 15 3.01 9.03 1.06
N ILE A 16 2.70 9.10 -0.24
CA ILE A 16 3.59 9.64 -1.28
C ILE A 16 3.90 11.12 -1.03
N ALA A 17 2.89 11.93 -0.70
CA ALA A 17 3.07 13.35 -0.41
C ALA A 17 4.02 13.57 0.78
N HIS A 18 3.89 12.77 1.84
CA HIS A 18 4.83 12.83 2.97
C HIS A 18 6.21 12.31 2.60
N HIS A 19 6.28 11.20 1.86
CA HIS A 19 7.52 10.52 1.52
C HIS A 19 8.52 11.43 0.79
N PHE A 20 8.03 12.22 -0.17
CA PHE A 20 8.86 13.14 -0.93
C PHE A 20 9.30 14.38 -0.13
N ASN A 21 8.54 14.76 0.90
CA ASN A 21 8.82 15.94 1.72
C ASN A 21 9.57 15.63 3.03
N CYS A 22 9.80 14.35 3.34
CA CYS A 22 10.51 13.94 4.57
C CYS A 22 11.85 13.27 4.22
N PRO A 23 12.99 13.91 4.52
CA PRO A 23 14.33 13.35 4.25
C PRO A 23 14.55 11.97 4.87
N THR A 24 14.03 11.74 6.08
CA THR A 24 14.10 10.46 6.79
C THR A 24 13.35 9.36 6.03
N CYS A 25 12.14 9.65 5.55
CA CYS A 25 11.35 8.68 4.80
C CYS A 25 11.91 8.43 3.39
N CYS A 26 12.43 9.47 2.72
CA CYS A 26 13.13 9.33 1.45
C CYS A 26 14.38 8.45 1.58
N ALA A 27 15.18 8.64 2.63
CA ALA A 27 16.29 7.74 2.96
C ALA A 27 15.81 6.31 3.26
N ALA A 28 14.71 6.16 4.00
CA ALA A 28 14.10 4.86 4.28
C ALA A 28 13.57 4.13 3.04
N GLY A 29 13.09 4.86 2.03
CA GLY A 29 12.67 4.31 0.74
C GLY A 29 13.82 3.75 -0.09
N ARG A 30 15.01 4.38 -0.01
CA ARG A 30 16.22 3.94 -0.72
C ARG A 30 16.86 2.68 -0.13
N SER A 31 16.52 2.32 1.10
CA SER A 31 17.09 1.15 1.79
C SER A 31 15.99 0.37 2.50
N ALA A 32 15.23 -0.41 1.73
CA ALA A 32 14.10 -1.20 2.21
C ALA A 32 14.47 -1.98 3.49
N GLY A 33 13.83 -1.61 4.61
CA GLY A 33 13.99 -2.28 5.91
C GLY A 33 15.27 -1.97 6.68
N LYS A 34 16.21 -1.19 6.12
CA LYS A 34 17.50 -0.87 6.80
C LYS A 34 17.49 0.47 7.53
N GLN A 35 16.46 1.27 7.33
CA GLN A 35 16.37 2.63 7.84
C GLN A 35 14.97 2.87 8.39
N ALA A 36 14.91 3.55 9.54
CA ALA A 36 13.65 3.88 10.20
C ALA A 36 12.92 4.99 9.43
N ARG A 37 11.59 4.89 9.36
CA ARG A 37 10.72 6.01 8.97
C ARG A 37 10.52 6.93 10.18
N CYS A 38 10.22 8.20 9.95
CA CYS A 38 9.79 9.08 11.03
C CYS A 38 8.43 8.62 11.60
N ALA A 39 8.04 9.09 12.80
CA ALA A 39 6.81 8.66 13.46
C ALA A 39 5.55 8.84 12.59
N ALA A 40 5.39 10.00 11.94
CA ALA A 40 4.29 10.25 11.01
C ALA A 40 4.36 9.32 9.78
N GLY A 41 5.56 9.11 9.24
CA GLY A 41 5.79 8.20 8.12
C GLY A 41 5.49 6.74 8.44
N VAL A 42 5.66 6.30 9.69
CA VAL A 42 5.24 4.95 10.14
C VAL A 42 3.71 4.83 10.09
N GLN A 43 2.98 5.80 10.64
CA GLN A 43 1.52 5.79 10.65
C GLN A 43 0.94 5.77 9.22
N LEU A 44 1.47 6.62 8.33
CA LEU A 44 1.04 6.65 6.92
C LEU A 44 1.38 5.34 6.18
N TRP A 45 2.55 4.77 6.47
CA TRP A 45 2.99 3.50 5.88
C TRP A 45 2.12 2.33 6.30
N ASP A 46 1.71 2.28 7.57
CA ASP A 46 0.82 1.22 8.07
C ASP A 46 -0.59 1.35 7.51
N ALA A 47 -1.12 2.56 7.37
CA ALA A 47 -2.40 2.82 6.69
C ALA A 47 -2.37 2.35 5.23
N TYR A 48 -1.34 2.75 4.48
CA TYR A 48 -1.11 2.30 3.10
C TYR A 48 -1.08 0.76 3.00
N ARG A 49 -0.32 0.09 3.89
CA ARG A 49 -0.22 -1.38 3.90
C ARG A 49 -1.54 -2.06 4.28
N ALA A 50 -2.33 -1.48 5.16
CA ALA A 50 -3.64 -2.00 5.53
C ALA A 50 -4.58 -2.02 4.31
N VAL A 51 -4.61 -0.92 3.56
CA VAL A 51 -5.42 -0.81 2.34
C VAL A 51 -4.97 -1.79 1.26
N ILE A 52 -3.66 -1.97 1.05
CA ILE A 52 -3.14 -3.01 0.14
C ILE A 52 -3.65 -4.39 0.53
N ARG A 53 -3.52 -4.76 1.80
CA ARG A 53 -3.95 -6.09 2.27
C ARG A 53 -5.44 -6.29 2.08
N ALA A 54 -6.24 -5.26 2.36
CA ALA A 54 -7.68 -5.28 2.14
C ALA A 54 -8.03 -5.45 0.66
N ARG A 55 -7.34 -4.72 -0.23
CA ARG A 55 -7.55 -4.81 -1.69
C ARG A 55 -7.21 -6.19 -2.23
N ILE A 56 -6.05 -6.73 -1.89
CA ILE A 56 -5.63 -8.08 -2.30
C ILE A 56 -6.65 -9.12 -1.81
N ARG A 57 -7.17 -8.96 -0.58
CA ARG A 57 -8.21 -9.85 -0.05
C ARG A 57 -9.50 -9.74 -0.85
N ALA A 58 -9.97 -8.53 -1.15
CA ALA A 58 -11.20 -8.29 -1.91
C ALA A 58 -11.11 -8.87 -3.33
N GLU A 59 -9.97 -8.70 -4.01
CA GLU A 59 -9.75 -9.24 -5.36
C GLU A 59 -9.72 -10.78 -5.38
N ARG A 60 -9.08 -11.39 -4.38
CA ARG A 60 -9.08 -12.86 -4.20
C ARG A 60 -10.49 -13.39 -3.96
N ALA A 61 -11.27 -12.72 -3.12
CA ALA A 61 -12.67 -13.07 -2.88
C ALA A 61 -13.50 -12.96 -4.17
N ALA A 62 -13.38 -11.85 -4.91
CA ALA A 62 -14.08 -11.66 -6.17
C ALA A 62 -13.73 -12.72 -7.23
N THR A 63 -12.46 -13.12 -7.29
CA THR A 63 -12.00 -14.20 -8.18
C THR A 63 -12.61 -15.54 -7.80
N ALA A 64 -12.65 -15.87 -6.50
CA ALA A 64 -13.23 -17.11 -6.00
C ALA A 64 -14.74 -17.19 -6.30
N THR A 65 -15.48 -16.10 -6.07
CA THR A 65 -16.92 -16.02 -6.37
C THR A 65 -17.20 -16.14 -7.87
N ASN A 66 -16.35 -15.59 -8.73
CA ASN A 66 -16.53 -15.69 -10.18
C ASN A 66 -16.31 -17.12 -10.71
N SER A 67 -15.36 -17.87 -10.14
CA SER A 67 -15.11 -19.27 -10.50
C SER A 67 -16.24 -20.21 -10.08
N GLU A 68 -16.91 -19.93 -8.96
CA GLU A 68 -18.06 -20.71 -8.48
C GLU A 68 -19.30 -20.51 -9.36
N ARG A 69 -19.49 -19.31 -9.93
CA ARG A 69 -20.64 -18.95 -10.77
C ARG A 69 -20.60 -19.47 -12.22
N ILE A 70 -19.44 -19.93 -12.69
CA ILE A 70 -19.23 -20.41 -14.07
C ILE A 70 -19.27 -21.95 -14.15
N ARG A 71 -19.34 -22.62 -12.99
CA ARG A 71 -19.53 -24.08 -12.89
C ARG A 71 -21.01 -24.41 -12.89
#